data_AF-A0A7C1U5Q1-F1
#
_entry.id   AF-A0A7C1U5Q1-F1
#
_cell.length_a   1.000
_cell.length_b   1.000
_cell.length_c   1.000
_cell.angle_alpha   90.00
_cell.angle_beta   90.00
_cell.angle_gamma   90.00
#
_symmetry.space_group_name_H-M   'P 1'
#
loop_
_entity.id
_entity.type
_entity.pdbx_description
1 polymer ?
#
loop_
_entity_poly.entity_id
_entity_poly.type
_entity_poly.pdbx_seq_one_letter_code
_entity_poly.pdbx_strand_id
1 'polypeptide(L)' 'MRTTLNIDDAMLSKASQLTGITEKTSLVRLGLQALIAQESSRRLAKLGGTETNLRVSPRRRTRSE' A
#
# COMPACT_ATOMS: atom_id res chain seq x y z
N MET A 1 -7.87 -5.96 19.73
CA MET A 1 -6.84 -6.42 20.69
C MET A 1 -6.12 -5.20 21.23
N ARG A 2 -5.89 -5.11 22.54
CA ARG A 2 -5.11 -4.02 23.15
C ARG A 2 -3.68 -4.53 23.35
N THR A 3 -2.70 -3.83 22.79
CA THR A 3 -1.29 -4.20 22.84
C THR A 3 -0.47 -2.95 23.06
N THR A 4 0.56 -3.03 23.89
CA THR A 4 1.49 -1.93 24.15
C THR A 4 2.71 -2.12 23.27
N LEU A 5 3.05 -1.11 22.47
CA LEU A 5 4.18 -1.11 21.54
C LEU A 5 5.00 0.15 21.77
N ASN A 6 6.32 0.01 21.85
CA ASN A 6 7.22 1.15 21.88
C ASN A 6 7.50 1.58 20.43
N ILE A 7 7.06 2.79 20.08
CA ILE A 7 7.22 3.38 18.75
C ILE A 7 7.85 4.76 18.94
N ASP A 8 8.74 5.15 18.02
CA ASP A 8 9.32 6.49 18.01
C ASP A 8 8.22 7.56 17.77
N ASP A 9 8.07 8.48 18.72
CA ASP A 9 7.10 9.56 18.67
C ASP A 9 7.38 10.55 17.52
N ALA A 10 8.64 10.74 17.13
CA ALA A 10 8.99 11.59 15.99
C ALA A 10 8.46 11.00 14.69
N MET A 11 8.53 9.67 14.54
CA MET A 11 8.00 8.94 13.39
C MET A 11 6.47 9.03 13.34
N LEU A 12 5.78 8.81 14.46
CA LEU A 12 4.33 8.93 14.54
C LEU A 12 3.84 10.36 14.24
N SER A 13 4.54 11.37 14.77
CA SER A 13 4.22 12.78 14.50
C SER A 13 4.35 13.11 13.03
N LYS A 14 5.47 12.72 12.39
CA LYS A 14 5.69 12.92 10.96
C LYS A 14 4.63 12.22 10.12
N ALA A 15 4.31 10.97 10.44
CA ALA A 15 3.28 10.24 9.72
C ALA A 15 1.90 10.89 9.89
N SER A 16 1.57 11.40 11.09
CA SER A 16 0.32 12.09 11.37
C SER A 16 0.21 13.38 10.57
N GLN A 17 1.29 14.16 10.50
CA GLN A 17 1.36 15.39 9.69
C GLN A 17 1.19 15.10 8.19
N LEU A 18 1.80 14.03 7.68
CA LEU A 18 1.74 13.69 6.25
C LEU A 18 0.41 13.07 5.84
N THR A 19 -0.21 12.28 6.72
CA THR A 19 -1.47 11.57 6.43
C THR A 19 -2.72 12.34 6.87
N GLY A 20 -2.57 13.35 7.74
CA GLY A 20 -3.67 14.07 8.38
C GLY A 20 -4.39 13.27 9.47
N ILE A 21 -3.89 12.08 9.83
CA ILE A 21 -4.56 11.17 10.77
C ILE A 21 -4.05 11.42 12.18
N THR A 22 -4.95 11.79 13.07
CA THR A 22 -4.64 12.12 14.47
C THR A 22 -4.64 10.90 15.39
N GLU A 23 -5.37 9.85 15.03
CA GLU A 23 -5.53 8.66 15.85
C GLU A 23 -4.35 7.68 15.65
N LYS A 24 -3.50 7.51 16.68
CA LYS A 24 -2.28 6.69 16.63
C LYS A 24 -2.54 5.24 16.18
N THR A 25 -3.62 4.62 16.68
CA THR A 25 -4.04 3.25 16.33
C THR A 25 -4.38 3.11 14.86
N SER A 26 -5.13 4.07 14.30
CA SER A 26 -5.48 4.07 12.88
C SER A 26 -4.24 4.25 12.01
N LEU A 27 -3.28 5.07 12.45
CA LEU A 27 -2.01 5.26 11.75
C LEU A 27 -1.18 3.96 11.69
N VAL A 28 -1.06 3.24 12.81
CA VAL A 28 -0.37 1.94 12.86
C VAL A 28 -1.09 0.91 11.98
N ARG A 29 -2.42 0.85 12.04
CA ARG A 29 -3.22 -0.06 11.20
C ARG A 29 -3.00 0.19 9.72
N LEU A 30 -2.97 1.46 9.30
CA LEU A 30 -2.70 1.84 7.92
C LEU A 30 -1.26 1.53 7.50
N GLY A 31 -0.29 1.71 8.38
CA GLY A 31 1.10 1.32 8.14
C GLY A 31 1.22 -0.17 7.82
N LEU A 32 0.56 -1.03 8.61
CA LEU A 32 0.53 -2.47 8.36
C LEU A 32 -0.17 -2.82 7.03
N GLN A 33 -1.31 -2.17 6.74
CA GLN A 33 -2.01 -2.36 5.47
C GLN A 33 -1.16 -1.94 4.28
N ALA A 34 -0.40 -0.85 4.38
CA ALA A 34 0.51 -0.38 3.35
C ALA A 34 1.63 -1.39 3.08
N LEU A 35 2.24 -1.97 4.13
CA LEU A 35 3.26 -3.01 3.98
C LEU A 35 2.70 -4.27 3.30
N ILE A 36 1.50 -4.70 3.70
CA ILE A 36 0.82 -5.83 3.06
C ILE A 36 0.55 -5.54 1.58
N ALA A 37 0.04 -4.35 1.27
CA ALA A 37 -0.24 -3.95 -0.10
C ALA A 37 1.05 -3.91 -0.95
N GLN A 38 2.15 -3.42 -0.41
CA GLN A 38 3.45 -3.35 -1.09
C GLN A 38 3.98 -4.75 -1.43
N GLU A 39 3.97 -5.68 -0.48
CA GLU A 39 4.41 -7.05 -0.74
C GLU A 39 3.44 -7.82 -1.65
N SER A 40 2.13 -7.56 -1.53
CA SER A 40 1.13 -8.12 -2.43
C SER A 40 1.36 -7.66 -3.87
N SER A 41 1.61 -6.36 -4.07
CA SER A 41 1.96 -5.79 -5.38
C SER A 41 3.23 -6.44 -5.94
N ARG A 42 4.28 -6.58 -5.12
CA ARG A 42 5.53 -7.25 -5.53
C ARG A 42 5.28 -8.72 -5.94
N ARG A 43 4.47 -9.46 -5.20
CA ARG A 43 4.10 -10.84 -5.55
C ARG A 43 3.29 -10.91 -6.84
N LEU A 44 2.28 -10.06 -6.99
CA LEU A 44 1.46 -9.98 -8.20
C LEU A 44 2.30 -9.62 -9.44
N ALA A 45 3.24 -8.68 -9.31
CA ALA A 45 4.15 -8.33 -10.39
C ALA A 45 5.02 -9.52 -10.82
N LYS A 46 5.50 -10.34 -9.87
CA LYS A 46 6.27 -11.57 -10.16
C LYS A 46 5.43 -12.64 -10.88
N LEU A 47 4.12 -12.69 -10.64
CA LEU A 47 3.23 -13.59 -11.37
C LEU A 47 3.06 -13.19 -12.84
N GLY A 48 3.47 -11.98 -13.27
CA GLY A 48 3.67 -11.67 -14.68
C GLY A 48 2.44 -11.85 -15.60
N GLY A 49 1.22 -11.88 -15.04
CA GLY A 49 0.02 -12.16 -15.83
C GLY A 49 -0.19 -13.63 -16.18
N THR A 50 0.36 -14.57 -15.39
CA THR A 50 0.11 -16.03 -15.50
C THR A 50 -1.35 -16.45 -15.28
N GLU A 51 -2.26 -15.49 -15.12
CA GLU A 51 -3.68 -15.76 -15.00
C GLU A 51 -4.21 -16.26 -16.35
N THR A 52 -4.50 -17.57 -16.40
CA THR A 52 -4.89 -18.29 -17.62
C THR A 52 -6.09 -17.67 -18.33
N ASN A 53 -7.04 -17.13 -17.57
CA ASN A 53 -8.28 -16.58 -18.10
C ASN A 53 -8.26 -15.04 -18.27
N LEU A 54 -7.09 -14.40 -18.10
CA LEU A 54 -6.98 -12.95 -18.16
C LEU A 54 -7.16 -12.45 -19.61
N ARG A 55 -8.27 -11.74 -19.88
CA ARG A 55 -8.43 -10.98 -21.11
C ARG A 55 -7.73 -9.62 -20.98
N VAL A 56 -6.61 -9.44 -21.68
CA VAL A 56 -5.86 -8.18 -21.68
C VAL A 56 -6.69 -7.10 -22.36
N SER A 57 -7.04 -6.04 -21.62
CA SER A 57 -7.73 -4.88 -22.20
C SER A 57 -6.82 -4.18 -23.21
N PRO A 58 -7.33 -3.69 -24.36
CA PRO A 58 -6.52 -3.00 -25.36
C PRO A 58 -5.76 -1.83 -24.74
N ARG A 59 -4.44 -1.77 -24.96
CA ARG A 59 -3.63 -0.64 -24.51
C ARG A 59 -4.01 0.59 -25.31
N ARG A 60 -4.50 1.65 -24.64
CA ARG A 60 -4.84 2.92 -25.31
C ARG A 60 -3.55 3.56 -25.84
N ARG A 61 -3.30 3.43 -27.14
CA ARG A 61 -2.20 4.12 -27.83
C ARG A 61 -2.69 5.52 -28.23
N THR A 62 -1.99 6.55 -27.80
CA THR A 62 -2.12 7.88 -28.42
C THR A 62 -1.65 7.75 -29.86
N ARG A 63 -2.45 8.22 -30.82
CA ARG A 63 -2.11 8.18 -32.25
C ARG A 63 -0.79 8.96 -32.41
N SER A 64 0.27 8.28 -32.82
CA SER A 64 1.46 8.96 -33.33
C SER A 64 1.09 9.55 -34.68
N GLU A 65 1.24 10.87 -34.83
CA GLU A 65 1.12 11.58 -36.12
C GLU A 65 2.10 11.05 -37.16
#